data_AF-A0A2G2QVA3-F1
#
_entry.id   AF-A0A2G2QVA3-F1
#
_cell.length_a   1.000
_cell.length_b   1.000
_cell.length_c   1.000
_cell.angle_alpha   90.00
_cell.angle_beta   90.00
_cell.angle_gamma   90.00
#
_symmetry.space_group_name_H-M   'P 1'
#
loop_
_entity.id
_entity.type
_entity.pdbx_description
1 polymer ?
#
loop_
_entity_poly.entity_id
_entity_poly.type
_entity_poly.pdbx_seq_one_letter_code
_entity_poly.pdbx_strand_id
1 'polypeptide(L)'
;MKGENQDKRKFSGNRVIGRCQITLENLDPFSFHDDTRYGYMMLNIRGGCLYLNEGVTKKVLEKIFPDGKNTVFKEIRLFSDLNEEMVIKNIKAAFLRVRRGKKRAGIVLRFIDISGEHLDELSSLINHLPLIEGDEEAALPSENAIKPT
;
A
#
# COMPACT_ATOMS: atom_id res chain seq x y z
N MET A 1 -17.77 -35.12 -4.83
CA MET A 1 -18.02 -33.73 -4.38
C MET A 1 -16.98 -32.84 -5.03
N LYS A 2 -17.39 -31.85 -5.83
CA LYS A 2 -16.46 -30.85 -6.38
C LYS A 2 -15.94 -30.03 -5.20
N GLY A 3 -14.62 -30.06 -4.97
CA GLY A 3 -13.99 -29.24 -3.94
C GLY A 3 -14.39 -27.79 -4.17
N GLU A 4 -15.02 -27.17 -3.18
CA GLU A 4 -15.18 -25.73 -3.16
C GLU A 4 -13.80 -25.13 -3.37
N ASN A 5 -13.67 -24.36 -4.44
CA ASN A 5 -12.46 -23.65 -4.77
C ASN A 5 -12.30 -22.59 -3.67
N GLN A 6 -11.72 -22.97 -2.53
CA GLN A 6 -11.47 -22.06 -1.42
C GLN A 6 -10.68 -20.90 -2.01
N ASP A 7 -11.34 -19.74 -2.11
CA ASP A 7 -10.75 -18.56 -2.70
C ASP A 7 -9.43 -18.31 -1.97
N LYS A 8 -8.29 -18.47 -2.67
CA LYS A 8 -6.94 -18.37 -2.09
C LYS A 8 -6.73 -17.01 -1.40
N ARG A 9 -7.62 -16.04 -1.65
CA ARG A 9 -7.78 -14.78 -0.91
C ARG A 9 -8.06 -14.96 0.59
N LYS A 10 -8.81 -15.99 1.01
CA LYS A 10 -9.10 -16.26 2.43
C LYS A 10 -7.85 -16.57 3.27
N PHE A 11 -6.82 -17.16 2.69
CA PHE A 11 -5.52 -17.40 3.35
C PHE A 11 -4.66 -16.12 3.50
N SER A 12 -5.12 -14.98 2.99
CA SER A 12 -4.38 -13.72 2.98
C SER A 12 -5.05 -12.64 3.83
N GLY A 13 -6.13 -12.98 4.54
CA GLY A 13 -6.99 -12.01 5.23
C GLY A 13 -7.84 -11.17 4.28
N ASN A 14 -8.80 -10.46 4.85
CA ASN A 14 -9.63 -9.50 4.12
C ASN A 14 -8.77 -8.32 3.67
N ARG A 15 -9.15 -7.72 2.54
CA ARG A 15 -8.52 -6.50 2.05
C ARG A 15 -9.20 -5.30 2.66
N VAL A 16 -8.39 -4.34 3.07
CA VAL A 16 -8.85 -3.05 3.58
C VAL A 16 -8.28 -1.92 2.76
N ILE A 17 -8.86 -0.72 2.90
CA ILE A 17 -8.36 0.52 2.32
C ILE A 17 -8.22 1.58 3.39
N GLY A 18 -7.13 2.35 3.31
CA GLY A 18 -6.98 3.57 4.09
C GLY A 18 -6.30 4.66 3.27
N ARG A 19 -6.57 5.92 3.64
CA ARG A 19 -5.67 7.00 3.26
C ARG A 19 -4.32 6.71 3.90
N CYS A 20 -3.23 6.92 3.18
CA CYS A 20 -1.91 6.58 3.65
C CYS A 20 -0.91 7.74 3.56
N GLN A 21 0.03 7.75 4.50
CA GLN A 21 1.29 8.48 4.43
C GLN A 21 2.42 7.46 4.52
N ILE A 22 3.35 7.50 3.56
CA ILE A 22 4.46 6.57 3.47
C ILE A 22 5.76 7.36 3.56
N THR A 23 6.57 7.00 4.54
CA THR A 23 7.91 7.54 4.72
C THR A 23 8.93 6.51 4.25
N LEU A 24 9.75 6.89 3.27
CA LEU A 24 10.83 6.06 2.75
C LEU A 24 12.11 6.26 3.58
N GLU A 25 12.97 5.25 3.58
CA GLU A 25 14.33 5.42 4.09
C GLU A 25 15.08 6.43 3.22
N ASN A 26 15.71 7.41 3.87
CA ASN A 26 16.51 8.39 3.17
C ASN A 26 17.90 7.79 2.88
N LEU A 27 18.16 7.52 1.61
CA LEU A 27 19.46 6.99 1.16
C LEU A 27 20.57 8.05 1.15
N ASP A 28 20.22 9.34 1.22
CA ASP A 28 21.18 10.43 1.30
C ASP A 28 21.46 10.78 2.78
N PRO A 29 22.67 10.46 3.29
CA PRO A 29 23.03 10.74 4.69
C PRO A 29 23.13 12.23 5.01
N PHE A 30 23.10 13.11 4.02
CA PHE A 30 23.18 14.57 4.19
C PHE A 30 21.83 15.28 4.02
N SER A 31 20.78 14.55 3.66
CA SER A 31 19.45 15.12 3.52
C SER A 31 18.71 15.09 4.86
N PHE A 32 18.28 16.27 5.32
CA PHE A 32 17.49 16.45 6.55
C PHE A 32 15.98 16.25 6.34
N HIS A 33 15.55 15.90 5.12
CA HIS A 33 14.15 15.74 4.77
C HIS A 33 13.79 14.27 4.57
N ASP A 34 12.78 13.79 5.32
CA ASP A 34 12.15 12.49 5.10
C ASP A 34 11.38 12.51 3.75
N ASP A 35 11.63 11.54 2.86
CA ASP A 35 10.86 11.38 1.61
C ASP A 35 9.49 10.77 1.94
N THR A 36 8.53 11.67 2.19
CA THR A 36 7.16 11.33 2.58
C THR A 36 6.20 11.48 1.40
N ARG A 37 5.37 10.47 1.18
CA ARG A 37 4.39 10.40 0.09
C ARG A 37 3.00 10.15 0.62
N TYR A 38 2.01 10.72 -0.05
CA TYR A 38 0.60 10.64 0.35
C TYR A 38 -0.25 9.98 -0.74
N GLY A 39 -1.28 9.25 -0.31
CA GLY A 39 -2.19 8.59 -1.23
C GLY A 39 -3.21 7.71 -0.52
N TYR A 40 -3.59 6.63 -1.19
CA TYR A 40 -4.39 5.55 -0.64
C TYR A 40 -3.65 4.23 -0.78
N MET A 41 -3.77 3.39 0.23
CA MET A 41 -3.23 2.04 0.21
C MET A 41 -4.36 1.05 0.43
N MET A 42 -4.46 0.09 -0.48
CA MET A 42 -5.28 -1.09 -0.30
C MET A 42 -4.38 -2.23 0.07
N LEU A 43 -4.64 -2.93 1.17
CA LEU A 43 -3.71 -3.91 1.66
C LEU A 43 -4.39 -5.05 2.42
N ASN A 44 -3.64 -6.12 2.57
CA ASN A 44 -3.89 -7.20 3.51
C ASN A 44 -2.54 -7.66 4.07
N ILE A 45 -2.53 -8.77 4.80
CA ILE A 45 -1.33 -9.28 5.48
C ILE A 45 -0.15 -9.59 4.54
N ARG A 46 -0.39 -9.77 3.23
CA ARG A 46 0.66 -10.14 2.27
C ARG A 46 1.25 -8.96 1.52
N GLY A 47 0.60 -7.81 1.53
CA GLY A 47 0.98 -6.69 0.67
C GLY A 47 -0.22 -5.87 0.25
N GLY A 48 -0.04 -5.06 -0.78
CA GLY A 48 -1.06 -4.11 -1.18
C GLY A 48 -0.86 -3.47 -2.54
N CYS A 49 -1.75 -2.55 -2.84
CA CYS A 49 -1.65 -1.65 -3.97
C CYS A 49 -1.68 -0.21 -3.45
N LEU A 50 -0.64 0.54 -3.83
CA LEU A 50 -0.44 1.92 -3.44
C LEU A 50 -0.84 2.86 -4.58
N TYR A 51 -1.74 3.79 -4.28
CA TYR A 51 -2.26 4.80 -5.20
C TYR A 51 -1.82 6.18 -4.72
N LEU A 52 -0.71 6.68 -5.25
CA LEU A 52 -0.12 7.96 -4.85
C LEU A 52 -0.81 9.15 -5.51
N ASN A 53 -0.88 10.27 -4.79
CA ASN A 53 -1.48 11.51 -5.30
C ASN A 53 -0.72 12.08 -6.50
N GLU A 54 0.61 11.96 -6.50
CA GLU A 54 1.50 12.39 -7.59
C GLU A 54 1.48 11.45 -8.82
N GLY A 55 0.74 10.33 -8.74
CA GLY A 55 0.65 9.32 -9.78
C GLY A 55 1.86 8.38 -9.86
N VAL A 56 1.83 7.45 -10.81
CA VAL A 56 2.88 6.44 -11.00
C VAL A 56 3.74 6.79 -12.22
N THR A 57 4.88 7.43 -11.97
CA THR A 57 5.90 7.74 -12.98
C THR A 57 7.16 6.92 -12.75
N LYS A 58 8.04 6.82 -13.76
CA LYS A 58 9.34 6.15 -13.61
C LYS A 58 10.17 6.75 -12.47
N LYS A 59 10.21 8.08 -12.35
CA LYS A 59 10.92 8.78 -11.27
C LYS A 59 10.36 8.43 -9.88
N VAL A 60 9.04 8.30 -9.75
CA VAL A 60 8.40 7.90 -8.48
C VAL A 60 8.76 6.46 -8.12
N LEU A 61 8.74 5.55 -9.11
CA LEU A 61 9.14 4.16 -8.90
C LEU A 61 10.61 4.04 -8.51
N GLU A 62 11.52 4.79 -9.15
CA GLU A 62 12.95 4.81 -8.81
C GLU A 62 13.21 5.37 -7.41
N LYS A 63 12.38 6.30 -6.92
CA LYS A 63 12.49 6.79 -5.54
C LYS A 63 12.01 5.78 -4.52
N ILE A 64 10.89 5.10 -4.79
CA ILE A 64 10.33 4.11 -3.86
C ILE A 64 11.16 2.82 -3.90
N PHE A 65 11.56 2.36 -5.08
CA PHE A 65 12.32 1.14 -5.33
C PHE A 65 13.61 1.49 -6.07
N PRO A 66 14.64 2.00 -5.36
CA PRO A 66 15.88 2.46 -5.97
C PRO A 66 16.68 1.34 -6.66
N ASP A 67 16.56 0.10 -6.18
CA ASP A 67 17.11 -1.09 -6.84
C ASP A 67 16.17 -1.70 -7.90
N GLY A 68 14.99 -1.09 -8.10
CA GLY A 68 13.93 -1.55 -8.98
C GLY A 68 13.16 -2.79 -8.50
N LYS A 69 13.46 -3.32 -7.32
CA LYS A 69 12.92 -4.60 -6.82
C LYS A 69 12.33 -4.49 -5.43
N ASN A 70 13.06 -3.93 -4.47
CA ASN A 70 12.68 -3.95 -3.07
C ASN A 70 12.88 -2.57 -2.43
N THR A 71 12.20 -2.38 -1.31
CA THR A 71 12.35 -1.19 -0.48
C THR A 71 12.03 -1.51 0.96
N VAL A 72 12.47 -0.65 1.86
CA VAL A 72 12.03 -0.63 3.25
C VAL A 72 11.20 0.62 3.45
N PHE A 73 9.93 0.43 3.80
CA PHE A 73 9.11 1.52 4.29
C PHE A 73 9.49 1.76 5.74
N LYS A 74 10.16 2.88 6.00
CA LYS A 74 10.48 3.34 7.36
C LYS A 74 9.20 3.45 8.18
N GLU A 75 8.14 4.00 7.56
CA GLU A 75 6.85 4.13 8.20
C GLU A 75 5.71 4.12 7.16
N ILE A 76 4.64 3.38 7.43
CA ILE A 76 3.37 3.44 6.74
C ILE A 76 2.32 3.84 7.78
N ARG A 77 1.78 5.05 7.66
CA ARG A 77 0.63 5.50 8.44
C ARG A 77 -0.62 5.33 7.62
N LEU A 78 -1.63 4.70 8.21
CA LEU A 78 -2.96 4.52 7.64
C LEU A 78 -3.95 5.26 8.52
N PHE A 79 -4.84 6.00 7.88
CA PHE A 79 -5.85 6.81 8.55
C PHE A 79 -7.23 6.21 8.28
N SER A 80 -7.98 5.96 9.35
CA SER A 80 -9.39 5.62 9.27
C SER A 80 -10.25 6.86 9.11
N ASP A 81 -11.49 6.68 8.67
CA ASP A 81 -12.47 7.77 8.59
C ASP A 81 -12.86 8.31 9.99
N LEU A 82 -12.53 7.58 11.05
CA LEU A 82 -12.74 7.95 12.46
C LEU A 82 -11.54 8.69 13.07
N ASN A 83 -10.57 9.13 12.25
CA ASN A 83 -9.31 9.73 12.67
C ASN A 83 -8.43 8.82 13.55
N GLU A 84 -8.63 7.50 13.50
CA GLU A 84 -7.68 6.57 14.09
C GLU A 84 -6.47 6.43 13.19
N GLU A 85 -5.28 6.52 13.77
CA GLU A 85 -4.00 6.37 13.07
C GLU A 85 -3.42 5.00 13.39
N MET A 86 -3.07 4.27 12.34
CA MET A 86 -2.41 2.97 12.45
C MET A 86 -1.06 3.06 11.76
N VAL A 87 0.00 2.70 12.48
CA VAL A 87 1.38 2.90 12.03
C VAL A 87 2.07 1.55 11.94
N ILE A 88 2.63 1.25 10.77
CA ILE A 88 3.47 0.08 10.53
C ILE A 88 4.88 0.59 10.25
N LYS A 89 5.88 0.15 11.01
CA LYS A 89 7.26 0.66 10.90
C LYS A 89 8.18 -0.38 10.30
N ASN A 90 9.22 0.08 9.60
CA ASN A 90 10.34 -0.74 9.13
C ASN A 90 9.92 -2.02 8.37
N ILE A 91 8.88 -1.93 7.56
CA ILE A 91 8.37 -3.08 6.80
C ILE A 91 8.97 -3.11 5.40
N LYS A 92 9.53 -4.27 5.04
CA LYS A 92 10.15 -4.47 3.73
C LYS A 92 9.10 -4.89 2.70
N ALA A 93 9.23 -4.36 1.49
CA ALA A 93 8.31 -4.63 0.40
C ALA A 93 9.03 -4.88 -0.92
N ALA A 94 8.54 -5.85 -1.67
CA ALA A 94 8.94 -6.14 -3.04
C ALA A 94 7.95 -5.50 -4.02
N PHE A 95 8.47 -4.76 -4.99
CA PHE A 95 7.70 -4.30 -6.15
C PHE A 95 7.32 -5.49 -7.04
N LEU A 96 6.04 -5.58 -7.37
CA LEU A 96 5.55 -6.62 -8.29
C LEU A 96 5.29 -6.07 -9.69
N ARG A 97 4.49 -5.01 -9.78
CA ARG A 97 4.09 -4.39 -11.06
C ARG A 97 3.35 -3.09 -10.85
N VAL A 98 3.21 -2.31 -11.93
CA VAL A 98 2.22 -1.23 -12.00
C VAL A 98 0.89 -1.81 -12.47
N ARG A 99 -0.18 -1.60 -11.70
CA ARG A 99 -1.56 -1.83 -12.12
C ARG A 99 -2.07 -0.57 -12.81
N ARG A 100 -2.48 -0.66 -14.06
CA ARG A 100 -3.12 0.45 -14.79
C ARG A 100 -4.63 0.30 -14.72
N GLY A 101 -5.29 1.18 -13.97
CA GLY A 101 -6.74 1.34 -13.98
C GLY A 101 -7.20 2.29 -15.09
N LYS A 102 -8.52 2.51 -15.17
CA LYS A 102 -9.12 3.42 -16.17
C LYS A 102 -8.84 4.89 -15.86
N LYS A 103 -8.74 5.25 -14.59
CA LYS A 103 -8.57 6.61 -14.07
C LYS A 103 -7.25 6.77 -13.32
N ARG A 104 -6.76 5.73 -12.65
CA ARG A 104 -5.53 5.80 -11.84
C ARG A 104 -4.63 4.59 -12.04
N ALA A 105 -3.34 4.80 -11.87
CA ALA A 105 -2.36 3.73 -11.76
C ALA A 105 -2.02 3.48 -10.29
N GLY A 106 -1.81 2.20 -9.95
CA GLY A 106 -1.40 1.76 -8.63
C GLY A 106 -0.10 0.96 -8.69
N ILE A 107 0.68 1.02 -7.62
CA ILE A 107 1.93 0.28 -7.45
C ILE A 107 1.59 -0.97 -6.65
N VAL A 108 1.69 -2.15 -7.26
CA VAL A 108 1.43 -3.42 -6.59
C VAL A 108 2.71 -3.89 -5.91
N LEU A 109 2.62 -4.17 -4.61
CA LEU A 109 3.73 -4.60 -3.78
C LEU A 109 3.36 -5.80 -2.91
N ARG A 110 4.38 -6.54 -2.49
CA ARG A 110 4.29 -7.66 -1.55
C ARG A 110 5.16 -7.36 -0.34
N PHE A 111 4.61 -7.47 0.86
CA PHE A 111 5.43 -7.43 2.07
C PHE A 111 6.30 -8.69 2.15
N ILE A 112 7.57 -8.49 2.49
CA ILE A 112 8.58 -9.53 2.63
C ILE A 112 9.28 -9.36 3.98
N ASP A 113 9.91 -10.41 4.49
CA ASP A 113 10.61 -10.40 5.79
C ASP A 113 9.69 -9.89 6.94
N ILE A 114 8.43 -10.34 6.94
CA ILE A 114 7.40 -9.92 7.91
C ILE A 114 7.69 -10.53 9.28
N SER A 115 7.83 -9.71 10.31
CA SER A 115 8.01 -10.12 11.71
C SER A 115 6.67 -10.49 12.36
N GLY A 116 6.70 -11.07 13.57
CA GLY A 116 5.47 -11.30 14.35
C GLY A 116 4.70 -10.01 14.64
N GLU A 117 5.41 -8.95 15.03
CA GLU A 117 4.82 -7.62 15.27
C GLU A 117 4.14 -7.06 14.01
N HIS A 118 4.79 -7.15 12.85
CA HIS A 118 4.16 -6.75 11.59
C HIS A 118 2.90 -7.58 11.29
N LEU A 119 2.88 -8.88 11.60
CA LEU A 119 1.70 -9.71 11.40
C LEU A 119 0.55 -9.27 12.32
N ASP A 120 0.83 -8.93 13.57
CA ASP A 120 -0.16 -8.44 14.53
C ASP A 120 -0.73 -7.09 14.07
N GLU A 121 0.13 -6.15 13.69
CA GLU A 121 -0.27 -4.85 13.15
C GLU A 121 -1.13 -5.01 11.89
N LEU A 122 -0.65 -5.76 10.90
CA LEU A 122 -1.36 -6.00 9.63
C LEU A 122 -2.70 -6.74 9.83
N SER A 123 -2.77 -7.65 10.81
CA SER A 123 -4.00 -8.39 11.11
C SER A 123 -5.02 -7.51 11.81
N SER A 124 -4.58 -6.55 12.63
CA SER A 124 -5.49 -5.63 13.32
C SER A 124 -6.21 -4.67 12.37
N LEU A 125 -5.63 -4.37 11.20
CA LEU A 125 -6.17 -3.39 10.25
C LEU A 125 -7.64 -3.63 9.86
N ILE A 126 -8.08 -4.89 9.81
CA ILE A 126 -9.45 -5.27 9.46
C ILE A 126 -10.51 -4.74 10.43
N ASN A 127 -10.11 -4.42 11.66
CA ASN A 127 -11.01 -3.90 12.69
C ASN A 127 -11.15 -2.37 12.63
N HIS A 128 -10.25 -1.69 11.92
CA HIS A 128 -10.14 -0.23 11.94
C HIS A 128 -10.33 0.41 10.56
N LEU A 129 -10.11 -0.34 9.47
CA LEU A 129 -10.23 0.17 8.11
C LEU A 129 -11.39 -0.47 7.33
N PRO A 130 -12.02 0.28 6.41
CA PRO A 130 -13.07 -0.25 5.54
C PRO A 130 -12.61 -1.46 4.73
N LEU A 131 -13.44 -2.51 4.70
CA LEU A 131 -13.20 -3.71 3.89
C LEU A 131 -13.51 -3.45 2.41
N ILE A 132 -12.74 -4.10 1.52
CA ILE A 132 -12.99 -4.10 0.07
C ILE A 132 -13.31 -5.51 -0.40
N GLU A 133 -14.52 -5.71 -0.90
CA GLU A 133 -14.97 -6.97 -1.50
C GLU A 133 -14.96 -6.93 -3.04
N GLY A 134 -14.81 -5.75 -3.65
CA GLY A 134 -15.03 -5.50 -5.08
C GLY A 134 -13.86 -4.86 -5.84
N ASP A 135 -14.19 -4.04 -6.84
CA ASP A 135 -13.21 -3.33 -7.67
C ASP A 135 -12.45 -2.29 -6.83
N GLU A 136 -11.13 -2.48 -6.74
CA GLU A 136 -10.21 -1.56 -6.08
C GLU A 136 -10.38 -0.13 -6.56
N GLU A 137 -10.50 0.10 -7.87
CA GLU A 137 -10.56 1.47 -8.40
C GLU A 137 -11.87 2.18 -8.05
N ALA A 138 -12.96 1.41 -7.84
CA ALA A 138 -14.25 1.95 -7.39
C ALA A 138 -14.26 2.32 -5.90
N ALA A 139 -13.37 1.72 -5.10
CA ALA A 139 -13.23 2.02 -3.68
C ALA A 139 -12.39 3.28 -3.41
N LEU A 140 -11.68 3.80 -4.42
CA LEU A 140 -10.91 5.03 -4.27
C LEU A 140 -11.82 6.26 -4.33
N PRO A 141 -11.65 7.25 -3.44
CA PRO A 141 -12.40 8.49 -3.52
C PRO A 141 -12.09 9.25 -4.81
N SER A 142 -13.14 9.81 -5.40
CA SER A 142 -13.16 10.43 -6.73
C SER A 142 -12.23 11.64 -6.91
N GLU A 143 -11.77 12.26 -5.81
CA GLU A 143 -11.26 13.64 -5.80
C GLU A 143 -9.90 13.88 -6.48
N ASN A 144 -9.11 12.84 -6.78
CA ASN A 144 -7.82 12.97 -7.48
C ASN A 144 -7.82 12.27 -8.85
N ALA A 145 -8.85 12.46 -9.68
CA ALA A 145 -8.80 11.99 -11.07
C ALA A 145 -7.77 12.83 -11.85
N ILE A 146 -6.73 12.18 -12.37
CA ILE A 146 -5.73 12.82 -13.23
C ILE A 146 -6.47 13.43 -14.43
N LYS A 147 -6.33 14.74 -14.65
CA LYS A 147 -6.75 15.35 -15.92
C LYS A 147 -5.88 14.75 -17.02
N PRO A 148 -6.48 14.18 -18.09
CA PRO A 148 -5.69 13.72 -19.22
C PRO A 148 -4.98 14.92 -19.85
N THR A 149 -3.68 14.78 -20.07
CA THR A 149 -2.89 15.69 -20.91
C THR A 149 -3.29 15.55 -22.37
#